data_AF-A0AAJ3YIB2-F1
#
_entry.id   AF-A0AAJ3YIB2-F1
#
_cell.length_a   1.000
_cell.length_b   1.000
_cell.length_c   1.000
_cell.angle_alpha   90.00
_cell.angle_beta   90.00
_cell.angle_gamma   90.00
#
_symmetry.space_group_name_H-M   'P 1'
#
loop_
_entity.id
_entity.type
_entity.pdbx_description
1 polymer ?
#
loop_
_entity_poly.entity_id
_entity_poly.type
_entity_poly.pdbx_seq_one_letter_code
_entity_poly.pdbx_strand_id
1 'polypeptide(L)'
;MSEVLEQEGWIENAIGEKFNAKGEVLPFRGNTLICHLEQDSEIVRVTGEMVDAMKAAGLGRCYAFLPQSSYHMTVFNGANDRHGTIRPGHKT
;
A
#
# COMPACT_ATOMS: atom_id res chain seq x y z
N MET A 1 -36.15 -4.02 11.48
CA MET A 1 -35.21 -5.07 11.05
C MET A 1 -34.16 -4.38 10.20
N SER A 2 -33.04 -3.98 10.81
CA SER A 2 -31.94 -3.32 10.12
C SER A 2 -31.04 -4.40 9.52
N GLU A 3 -31.03 -4.50 8.20
CA GLU A 3 -30.00 -5.27 7.49
C GLU A 3 -28.66 -4.55 7.69
N VAL A 4 -27.81 -5.16 8.51
CA VAL A 4 -26.39 -4.85 8.55
C VAL A 4 -25.83 -5.39 7.23
N LEU A 5 -25.48 -4.48 6.32
CA LEU A 5 -24.69 -4.83 5.14
C LEU A 5 -23.32 -5.30 5.65
N GLU A 6 -23.12 -6.61 5.73
CA GLU A 6 -21.80 -7.21 5.88
C GLU A 6 -20.99 -6.83 4.64
N GLN A 7 -20.17 -5.79 4.75
CA GLN A 7 -19.13 -5.53 3.77
C GLN A 7 -18.11 -6.65 3.94
N GLU A 8 -18.07 -7.58 2.98
CA GLU A 8 -17.00 -8.57 2.86
C GLU A 8 -15.66 -7.84 2.94
N GLY A 9 -14.96 -8.03 4.07
CA GLY A 9 -13.73 -7.33 4.36
C GLY A 9 -12.69 -7.67 3.29
N TRP A 10 -12.20 -6.64 2.60
CA TRP A 10 -11.08 -6.78 1.68
C TRP A 10 -9.84 -7.20 2.47
N ILE A 11 -9.53 -8.50 2.51
CA ILE A 11 -8.24 -8.98 3.01
C ILE A 11 -7.25 -8.82 1.87
N GLU A 12 -6.75 -7.60 1.68
CA GLU A 12 -5.57 -7.36 0.87
C GLU A 12 -4.33 -7.79 1.68
N ASN A 13 -3.89 -9.03 1.51
CA ASN A 13 -2.62 -9.47 2.07
C ASN A 13 -1.49 -9.06 1.14
N ALA A 14 -0.82 -7.95 1.45
CA ALA A 14 0.32 -7.48 0.67
C ALA A 14 1.59 -8.33 0.87
N ILE A 15 1.66 -9.20 1.89
CA ILE A 15 2.80 -10.09 2.16
C ILE A 15 2.74 -11.34 1.28
N GLY A 16 3.86 -11.70 0.67
CA GLY A 16 3.94 -12.70 -0.41
C GLY A 16 3.45 -12.16 -1.75
N GLU A 17 2.92 -10.94 -1.72
CA GLU A 17 2.32 -10.27 -2.85
C GLU A 17 3.18 -9.08 -3.31
N LYS A 18 3.04 -7.92 -2.67
CA LYS A 18 3.79 -6.68 -2.99
C LYS A 18 5.08 -6.60 -2.18
N PHE A 19 5.13 -7.29 -1.04
CA PHE A 19 6.26 -7.32 -0.13
C PHE A 19 6.55 -8.76 0.32
N ASN A 20 7.79 -9.04 0.68
CA ASN A 20 8.12 -10.27 1.40
C ASN A 20 7.90 -10.11 2.92
N ALA A 21 8.10 -11.19 3.69
CA ALA A 21 7.91 -11.17 5.15
C ALA A 21 8.89 -10.24 5.90
N LYS A 22 9.95 -9.77 5.23
CA LYS A 22 10.89 -8.78 5.78
C LYS A 22 10.50 -7.34 5.41
N GLY A 23 9.42 -7.13 4.66
CA GLY A 23 8.98 -5.82 4.19
C GLY A 23 9.71 -5.32 2.94
N GLU A 24 10.51 -6.16 2.27
CA GLU A 24 11.19 -5.78 1.04
C GLU A 24 10.22 -5.86 -0.15
N VAL A 25 10.35 -4.94 -1.10
CA VAL A 25 9.49 -4.89 -2.30
C VAL A 25 9.69 -6.12 -3.19
N LEU A 26 8.59 -6.67 -3.70
CA LEU A 26 8.57 -7.71 -4.72
C LEU A 26 8.13 -7.11 -6.07
N PRO A 27 8.51 -7.70 -7.21
CA PRO A 27 7.97 -7.30 -8.50
C PRO A 27 6.44 -7.34 -8.52
N PHE A 28 5.84 -6.19 -8.79
CA PHE A 28 4.39 -6.03 -8.92
C PHE A 28 4.12 -5.02 -10.03
N ARG A 29 4.10 -5.51 -11.29
CA ARG A 29 4.02 -4.61 -12.43
C ARG A 29 2.58 -4.16 -12.64
N GLY A 30 2.43 -2.93 -13.11
CA GLY A 30 1.13 -2.32 -13.35
C GLY A 30 1.26 -0.88 -13.81
N ASN A 31 0.13 -0.21 -13.90
CA ASN A 31 0.01 1.21 -14.16
C ASN A 31 -0.95 1.85 -13.15
N THR A 32 -0.84 3.17 -12.98
CA THR A 32 -1.67 3.95 -12.07
C THR A 32 -1.59 5.43 -12.48
N LEU A 33 -2.63 6.21 -12.15
CA LEU A 33 -2.59 7.67 -12.22
C LEU A 33 -2.38 8.22 -10.81
N ILE A 34 -1.27 8.94 -10.62
CA ILE A 34 -0.84 9.42 -9.32
C ILE A 34 -0.49 10.91 -9.36
N CYS A 35 -0.66 11.57 -8.22
CA CYS A 35 -0.12 12.90 -7.94
C CYS A 35 0.99 12.78 -6.92
N HIS A 36 2.24 12.97 -7.36
CA HIS A 36 3.38 13.00 -6.44
C HIS A 36 3.28 14.19 -5.49
N LEU A 37 3.75 13.99 -4.26
CA LEU A 37 4.02 15.11 -3.38
C LEU A 37 5.28 15.85 -3.86
N GLU A 38 5.24 17.18 -3.79
CA GLU A 38 6.42 18.02 -4.05
C GLU A 38 7.51 17.69 -3.04
N GLN A 39 8.72 17.39 -3.50
CA GLN A 39 9.74 16.75 -2.65
C GLN A 39 10.28 17.69 -1.57
N ASP A 40 10.30 18.99 -1.86
CA ASP A 40 10.73 20.03 -0.92
C ASP A 40 9.58 20.58 -0.06
N SER A 41 8.39 19.97 -0.14
CA SER A 41 7.24 20.41 0.64
C SER A 41 7.32 19.99 2.11
N GLU A 42 6.66 20.78 2.96
CA GLU A 42 6.55 20.49 4.39
C GLU A 42 5.92 19.12 4.67
N ILE A 43 4.93 18.70 3.88
CA ILE A 43 4.25 17.42 4.08
C ILE A 43 5.19 16.23 3.88
N VAL A 44 6.11 16.28 2.90
CA VAL A 44 7.10 15.21 2.69
C VAL A 44 8.09 15.14 3.85
N ARG A 45 8.55 16.31 4.33
CA ARG A 45 9.45 16.42 5.48
C ARG A 45 8.81 15.84 6.76
N VAL A 46 7.63 16.33 7.13
CA VAL A 46 6.92 15.91 8.36
C VAL A 46 6.56 14.43 8.31
N THR A 47 6.15 13.91 7.14
CA THR A 47 5.88 12.48 6.97
C THR A 47 7.15 11.65 7.15
N GLY A 48 8.30 12.13 6.68
CA GLY A 48 9.60 11.51 6.93
C GLY A 48 9.94 11.42 8.41
N GLU A 49 9.82 12.53 9.12
CA GLU A 49 10.07 12.61 10.56
C GLU A 49 9.17 11.65 11.36
N MET A 50 7.89 11.54 10.97
CA MET A 50 6.97 10.57 11.55
C MET A 50 7.43 9.13 11.32
N VAL A 51 7.87 8.80 10.10
CA VAL A 51 8.39 7.46 9.77
C VAL A 51 9.64 7.14 10.59
N ASP A 52 10.55 8.10 10.74
CA ASP A 52 11.77 7.91 11.52
C ASP A 52 11.48 7.75 13.01
N ALA A 53 10.52 8.52 13.56
CA ALA A 53 10.05 8.34 14.92
C ALA A 53 9.43 6.94 15.15
N MET A 54 8.63 6.44 14.21
CA MET A 54 8.08 5.08 14.29
C MET A 54 9.17 4.01 14.26
N LYS A 55 10.19 4.17 13.41
CA LYS A 55 11.34 3.25 13.38
C LYS A 55 12.11 3.27 14.70
N ALA A 56 12.39 4.46 15.24
CA ALA A 56 13.09 4.64 16.52
C ALA A 56 12.31 4.03 17.70
N ALA A 57 10.98 4.05 17.65
CA ALA A 57 10.10 3.41 18.63
C ALA A 57 10.04 1.86 18.50
N GLY A 58 10.82 1.25 17.60
CA GLY A 58 10.83 -0.20 17.40
C GLY A 58 9.63 -0.74 16.62
N LEU A 59 8.84 0.15 15.99
CA LEU A 59 7.68 -0.24 15.17
C LEU A 59 8.08 -0.61 13.73
N GLY A 60 9.36 -0.50 13.37
CA GLY A 60 9.85 -0.82 12.03
C GLY A 60 9.48 -2.22 11.54
N ARG A 61 9.43 -3.20 12.45
CA ARG A 61 9.01 -4.58 12.15
C ARG A 61 7.53 -4.74 11.78
N CYS A 62 6.70 -3.73 12.03
CA CYS A 62 5.26 -3.77 11.74
C CYS A 62 4.91 -3.22 10.35
N TYR A 63 5.84 -2.52 9.69
CA TYR A 63 5.56 -1.76 8.48
C TYR A 63 6.63 -1.99 7.41
N ALA A 64 6.20 -2.06 6.14
CA ALA A 64 7.08 -1.94 4.99
C ALA A 64 7.06 -0.47 4.52
N PHE A 65 8.01 0.34 5.01
CA PHE A 65 8.10 1.75 4.64
C PHE A 65 8.63 1.94 3.21
N LEU A 66 7.98 2.81 2.44
CA LEU A 66 8.42 3.17 1.09
C LEU A 66 9.35 4.40 1.12
N PRO A 67 10.21 4.58 0.09
CA PRO A 67 11.04 5.77 -0.03
C PRO A 67 10.21 7.06 -0.15
N GLN A 68 10.66 8.16 0.45
CA GLN A 68 9.99 9.47 0.35
C GLN A 68 9.80 9.95 -1.09
N SER A 69 10.76 9.63 -1.97
CA SER A 69 10.68 9.93 -3.40
C SER A 69 9.51 9.26 -4.12
N SER A 70 8.88 8.26 -3.50
CA SER A 70 7.69 7.58 -4.02
C SER A 70 6.38 8.10 -3.42
N TYR A 71 6.39 9.09 -2.53
CA TYR A 71 5.17 9.58 -1.90
C TYR A 71 4.24 10.25 -2.92
N HIS A 72 3.00 9.76 -2.96
CA HIS A 72 1.99 10.24 -3.87
C HIS A 72 0.59 9.98 -3.31
N MET A 73 -0.39 10.68 -3.86
CA MET A 73 -1.79 10.31 -3.77
C MET A 73 -2.17 9.54 -5.04
N THR A 74 -2.78 8.37 -4.88
CA THR A 74 -3.37 7.67 -6.04
C THR A 74 -4.69 8.34 -6.40
N VAL A 75 -4.82 8.77 -7.65
CA VAL A 75 -6.05 9.36 -8.19
C VAL A 75 -6.91 8.28 -8.84
N PHE A 76 -6.28 7.35 -9.56
CA PHE A 76 -6.95 6.24 -10.21
C PHE A 76 -6.07 4.99 -10.23
N ASN A 77 -6.61 3.87 -9.74
CA ASN A 77 -5.94 2.57 -9.79
C ASN A 77 -6.02 1.99 -11.20
N GLY A 78 -4.86 1.71 -11.79
CA GLY A 78 -4.79 1.02 -13.07
C GLY A 78 -4.71 -0.50 -12.93
N ALA A 79 -4.38 -1.17 -14.04
CA ALA A 79 -4.20 -2.63 -14.05
C ALA A 79 -2.86 -3.01 -13.42
N ASN A 80 -2.81 -4.20 -12.83
CA ASN A 80 -1.58 -4.80 -12.31
C ASN A 80 -1.60 -6.32 -12.53
N ASP A 81 -0.44 -6.96 -12.39
CA ASP A 81 -0.25 -8.39 -12.61
C ASP A 81 -1.16 -9.31 -11.77
N ARG A 82 -1.85 -8.78 -10.74
CA ARG A 82 -2.78 -9.54 -9.88
C ARG A 82 -4.26 -9.19 -10.05
N HIS A 83 -4.57 -8.03 -10.61
CA HIS A 83 -5.93 -7.68 -11.04
C HIS A 83 -6.18 -8.30 -12.43
N GLY A 84 -6.46 -9.60 -12.44
CA GLY A 84 -6.67 -10.40 -13.65
C GLY A 84 -6.55 -11.91 -13.41
N THR A 85 -5.97 -12.32 -12.28
CA THR A 85 -6.03 -13.71 -11.84
C THR A 85 -7.34 -13.92 -11.09
N ILE A 86 -8.30 -14.62 -11.70
CA ILE A 86 -9.43 -15.20 -10.97
C ILE A 86 -8.82 -15.99 -9.81
N ARG A 87 -9.06 -15.55 -8.56
CA ARG A 87 -8.73 -16.38 -7.40
C ARG A 87 -9.51 -17.70 -7.57
N PRO A 88 -8.86 -18.87 -7.59
CA PRO A 88 -9.60 -20.14 -7.62
C PRO A 88 -10.57 -20.16 -6.43
N GLY A 89 -11.88 -20.04 -6.70
CA GLY A 89 -12.93 -20.03 -5.68
C GLY A 89 -13.85 -18.81 -5.66
N HIS A 90 -13.56 -17.72 -6.37
CA HIS A 90 -14.51 -16.61 -6.52
C HIS A 90 -15.46 -16.91 -7.69
N LYS A 91 -16.51 -17.69 -7.42
CA LYS A 91 -17.59 -17.93 -8.39
C LYS A 91 -18.53 -16.72 -8.39
N THR A 92 -18.69 -16.12 -9.57
CA THR A 92 -19.86 -15.29 -9.93
C THR A 92 -21.14 -16.11 -9.86
#